data_AF-A0A673IN25-F1
#
_entry.id   AF-A0A673IN25-F1
#
_cell.length_a   1.000
_cell.length_b   1.000
_cell.length_c   1.000
_cell.angle_alpha   90.00
_cell.angle_beta   90.00
_cell.angle_gamma   90.00
#
_symmetry.space_group_name_H-M   'P 1'
#
loop_
_entity.id
_entity.type
_entity.pdbx_description
1 polymer ?
#
loop_
_entity_poly.entity_id
_entity_poly.type
_entity_poly.pdbx_seq_one_letter_code
_entity_poly.pdbx_strand_id
1 'polypeptide(L)'
;LSTATLTYDSLRFGEIEDFPETSEPVWILGKQFSALTEKDEILADVTSRLWFTYRKNFQPIGGTGPTSDTGWGCMLRCGQMILGQALICRHLGRDWRWSPGQRQRAEYINILNAFIDKKDSYYSIHQIAQMGVGEGKSIGQWYGPNTVAQVLKKLAVFDSWSRLAVHVAMDNTVVIEEIITVSIMPNFVHQGFFCQTEDDFDDWCAQIRKVSNCRGLPMFELVDSQPSHLITADVLNLTPDFSDSDRLERFFDSEDEEFEILSL
;
A
#
# COMPACT_ATOMS: atom_id res chain seq x y z
N LEU A 1 -27.88 -11.42 5.97
CA LEU A 1 -27.27 -10.61 4.89
C LEU A 1 -28.15 -9.38 4.71
N SER A 2 -27.69 -8.20 5.10
CA SER A 2 -28.47 -6.95 4.98
C SER A 2 -28.42 -6.43 3.54
N THR A 3 -29.57 -6.05 2.99
CA THR A 3 -29.73 -5.48 1.63
C THR A 3 -28.82 -4.26 1.38
N ALA A 4 -28.47 -3.51 2.44
CA ALA A 4 -27.59 -2.34 2.37
C ALA A 4 -26.13 -2.66 1.97
N THR A 5 -25.70 -3.92 2.12
CA THR A 5 -24.31 -4.33 1.80
C THR A 5 -24.11 -4.56 0.30
N LEU A 6 -25.16 -4.92 -0.45
CA LEU A 6 -25.07 -5.22 -1.88
C LEU A 6 -24.98 -3.97 -2.77
N THR A 7 -25.44 -2.82 -2.29
CA THR A 7 -25.42 -1.56 -3.06
C THR A 7 -24.01 -1.01 -3.30
N TYR A 8 -23.03 -1.47 -2.53
CA TYR A 8 -21.63 -1.06 -2.65
C TYR A 8 -20.79 -2.02 -3.52
N ASP A 9 -21.40 -3.10 -4.05
CA ASP A 9 -20.76 -4.04 -4.98
C ASP A 9 -20.98 -3.59 -6.44
N SER A 10 -20.55 -2.36 -6.74
CA SER A 10 -20.77 -1.73 -8.05
C SER A 10 -20.07 -2.46 -9.19
N LEU A 11 -19.01 -3.20 -8.90
CA LEU A 11 -18.25 -3.99 -9.88
C LEU A 11 -19.02 -5.21 -10.38
N ARG A 12 -20.03 -5.69 -9.65
CA ARG A 12 -20.81 -6.87 -10.04
C ARG A 12 -21.79 -6.61 -11.18
N PHE A 13 -22.16 -5.35 -11.42
CA PHE A 13 -23.18 -4.96 -12.39
C PHE A 13 -22.66 -4.07 -13.52
N GLY A 14 -21.33 -3.87 -13.62
CA GLY A 14 -20.73 -3.12 -14.73
C GLY A 14 -20.62 -3.96 -16.00
N GLU A 15 -20.87 -3.34 -17.16
CA GLU A 15 -20.49 -3.94 -18.45
C GLU A 15 -18.96 -3.99 -18.55
N ILE A 16 -18.42 -5.15 -18.91
CA ILE A 16 -16.98 -5.32 -19.13
C ILE A 16 -16.73 -5.05 -20.61
N GLU A 17 -16.26 -3.84 -20.93
CA GLU A 17 -15.78 -3.51 -22.28
C GLU A 17 -14.35 -4.00 -22.47
N ASP A 18 -14.05 -4.54 -23.66
CA ASP A 18 -12.68 -4.89 -24.05
C ASP A 18 -11.82 -3.64 -24.27
N PHE A 19 -10.49 -3.80 -24.21
CA PHE A 19 -9.56 -2.70 -24.45
C PHE A 19 -9.81 -2.03 -25.82
N PRO A 20 -9.92 -0.69 -25.87
CA PRO A 20 -10.19 0.01 -27.13
C PRO A 20 -9.01 -0.13 -28.09
N GLU A 21 -9.28 -0.47 -29.35
CA GLU A 21 -8.27 -0.59 -30.41
C GLU A 21 -7.84 0.82 -30.87
N THR A 22 -6.80 1.36 -30.25
CA THR A 22 -6.27 2.70 -30.56
C THR A 22 -4.78 2.64 -30.83
N SER A 23 -4.27 3.60 -31.61
CA SER A 23 -2.83 3.79 -31.82
C SER A 23 -2.13 4.47 -30.64
N GLU A 24 -2.90 4.96 -29.67
CA GLU A 24 -2.35 5.59 -28.48
C GLU A 24 -1.70 4.55 -27.56
N PRO A 25 -0.57 4.88 -26.92
CA PRO A 25 0.12 3.95 -26.06
C PRO A 25 -0.66 3.71 -24.76
N VAL A 26 -0.71 2.45 -24.34
CA VAL A 26 -1.24 2.04 -23.03
C VAL A 26 -0.11 2.04 -22.02
N TRP A 27 -0.25 2.81 -20.94
CA TRP A 27 0.74 2.87 -19.88
C TRP A 27 0.26 2.15 -18.62
N ILE A 28 1.04 1.18 -18.15
CA ILE A 28 0.75 0.46 -16.91
C ILE A 28 2.01 0.54 -16.05
N LEU A 29 1.93 1.31 -14.95
CA LEU A 29 2.98 1.39 -13.92
C LEU A 29 4.39 1.53 -14.53
N GLY A 30 4.60 2.56 -15.36
CA GLY A 30 5.87 2.89 -15.99
C GLY A 30 6.25 2.08 -17.25
N LYS A 31 5.44 1.10 -17.65
CA LYS A 31 5.63 0.37 -18.92
C LYS A 31 4.64 0.82 -19.99
N GLN A 32 5.16 0.99 -21.20
CA GLN A 32 4.41 1.34 -22.39
C GLN A 32 4.08 0.09 -23.19
N PHE A 33 2.86 -0.02 -23.69
CA PHE A 33 2.36 -1.09 -24.55
C PHE A 33 1.55 -0.52 -25.72
N SER A 34 1.45 -1.30 -26.78
CA SER A 34 0.58 -1.07 -27.93
C SER A 34 -0.72 -1.87 -27.78
N ALA A 35 -1.87 -1.18 -27.73
CA ALA A 35 -3.18 -1.85 -27.70
C ALA A 35 -3.48 -2.69 -28.96
N LEU A 36 -2.74 -2.47 -30.05
CA LEU A 36 -2.94 -3.18 -31.33
C LEU A 36 -2.15 -4.49 -31.40
N THR A 37 -0.98 -4.54 -30.75
CA THR A 37 -0.02 -5.65 -30.93
C THR A 37 0.32 -6.38 -29.64
N GLU A 38 0.07 -5.80 -28.47
CA GLU A 38 0.53 -6.30 -27.17
C GLU A 38 -0.62 -6.51 -26.18
N LYS A 39 -1.79 -6.95 -26.69
CA LYS A 39 -3.00 -7.16 -25.87
C LYS A 39 -2.79 -8.22 -24.79
N ASP A 40 -2.11 -9.32 -25.12
CA ASP A 40 -1.85 -10.40 -24.17
C ASP A 40 -0.88 -9.94 -23.06
N GLU A 41 0.10 -9.11 -23.38
CA GLU A 41 1.05 -8.53 -22.44
C GLU A 41 0.37 -7.51 -21.50
N ILE A 42 -0.57 -6.70 -22.03
CA ILE A 42 -1.41 -5.80 -21.24
C ILE A 42 -2.23 -6.61 -20.23
N LEU A 43 -2.95 -7.64 -20.71
CA LEU A 43 -3.76 -8.50 -19.85
C LEU A 43 -2.91 -9.24 -18.82
N ALA A 44 -1.75 -9.76 -19.21
CA ALA A 44 -0.82 -10.41 -18.31
C ALA A 44 -0.30 -9.44 -17.24
N ASP A 45 0.00 -8.19 -17.58
CA ASP A 45 0.47 -7.21 -16.59
C ASP A 45 -0.62 -6.84 -15.58
N VAL A 46 -1.84 -6.55 -16.06
CA VAL A 46 -2.98 -6.20 -15.20
C VAL A 46 -3.35 -7.36 -14.29
N THR A 47 -3.49 -8.58 -14.84
CA THR A 47 -3.88 -9.78 -14.08
C THR A 47 -2.81 -10.24 -13.08
N SER A 48 -1.56 -9.82 -13.28
CA SER A 48 -0.47 -10.07 -12.33
C SER A 48 -0.48 -9.16 -11.11
N ARG A 49 -1.30 -8.10 -11.10
CA ARG A 49 -1.38 -7.18 -9.97
C ARG A 49 -2.18 -7.81 -8.83
N LEU A 50 -1.72 -7.60 -7.61
CA LEU A 50 -2.46 -8.01 -6.43
C LEU A 50 -3.74 -7.19 -6.33
N TRP A 51 -4.88 -7.89 -6.39
CA TRP A 51 -6.19 -7.27 -6.35
C TRP A 51 -6.90 -7.58 -5.02
N PHE A 52 -7.11 -6.54 -4.22
CA PHE A 52 -7.78 -6.63 -2.93
C PHE A 52 -9.16 -5.99 -3.03
N THR A 53 -10.18 -6.76 -2.68
CA THR A 53 -11.59 -6.35 -2.73
C THR A 53 -12.21 -6.45 -1.35
N TYR A 54 -13.47 -6.02 -1.23
CA TYR A 54 -14.23 -6.25 -0.01
C TYR A 54 -14.29 -7.73 0.35
N ARG A 55 -14.15 -8.01 1.64
CA ARG A 55 -14.19 -9.34 2.22
C ARG A 55 -15.24 -9.38 3.32
N LYS A 56 -15.67 -10.59 3.63
CA LYS A 56 -16.69 -10.87 4.65
C LYS A 56 -16.34 -12.17 5.34
N ASN A 57 -16.89 -12.35 6.53
CA ASN A 57 -16.67 -13.51 7.38
C ASN A 57 -15.21 -13.67 7.83
N PHE A 58 -14.45 -12.57 7.89
CA PHE A 58 -13.18 -12.57 8.61
C PHE A 58 -13.42 -12.41 10.11
N GLN A 59 -12.42 -12.73 10.94
CA GLN A 59 -12.54 -12.61 12.40
C GLN A 59 -12.89 -11.17 12.82
N PRO A 60 -13.75 -10.94 13.83
CA PRO A 60 -14.11 -9.59 14.24
C PRO A 60 -12.89 -8.71 14.52
N ILE A 61 -12.82 -7.52 13.91
CA ILE A 61 -11.73 -6.58 14.15
C ILE A 61 -11.79 -6.11 15.60
N GLY A 62 -10.70 -6.28 16.36
CA GLY A 62 -10.67 -5.95 17.79
C GLY A 62 -11.61 -6.81 18.66
N GLY A 63 -11.95 -8.03 18.21
CA GLY A 63 -12.79 -8.99 18.95
C GLY A 63 -14.29 -8.74 18.88
N THR A 64 -14.73 -7.49 18.78
CA THR A 64 -16.17 -7.12 18.73
C THR A 64 -16.55 -6.25 17.53
N GLY A 65 -15.58 -5.86 16.69
CA GLY A 65 -15.82 -4.99 15.54
C GLY A 65 -16.39 -5.69 14.32
N PRO A 66 -16.36 -5.02 13.15
CA PRO A 66 -16.90 -5.58 11.91
C PRO A 66 -16.23 -6.90 11.51
N THR A 67 -17.00 -7.76 10.84
CA THR A 67 -16.55 -9.01 10.18
C THR A 67 -16.61 -8.91 8.65
N SER A 68 -16.87 -7.70 8.14
CA SER A 68 -16.86 -7.33 6.73
C SER A 68 -16.43 -5.88 6.59
N ASP A 69 -15.66 -5.59 5.54
CA ASP A 69 -15.24 -4.24 5.20
C ASP A 69 -16.08 -3.59 4.09
N THR A 70 -17.15 -4.28 3.66
CA THR A 70 -18.04 -3.76 2.62
C THR A 70 -18.69 -2.45 3.05
N GLY A 71 -18.58 -1.43 2.19
CA GLY A 71 -19.18 -0.10 2.39
C GLY A 71 -18.28 0.91 3.12
N TRP A 72 -17.12 0.52 3.61
CA TRP A 72 -16.19 1.44 4.29
C TRP A 72 -14.71 1.20 4.00
N GLY A 73 -14.32 -0.04 3.68
CA GLY A 73 -12.92 -0.45 3.52
C GLY A 73 -12.26 -0.11 2.18
N CYS A 74 -12.94 0.53 1.22
CA CYS A 74 -12.42 0.64 -0.15
C CYS A 74 -11.07 1.35 -0.23
N MET A 75 -10.87 2.45 0.51
CA MET A 75 -9.58 3.15 0.52
C MET A 75 -8.48 2.29 1.17
N LEU A 76 -8.83 1.49 2.19
CA LEU A 76 -7.90 0.56 2.83
C LEU A 76 -7.45 -0.51 1.83
N ARG A 77 -8.39 -1.06 1.04
CA ARG A 77 -8.09 -2.00 -0.06
C ARG A 77 -7.22 -1.37 -1.15
N CYS A 78 -7.46 -0.11 -1.52
CA CYS A 78 -6.58 0.62 -2.43
C CYS A 78 -5.16 0.78 -1.84
N GLY A 79 -5.05 1.07 -0.55
CA GLY A 79 -3.79 1.08 0.19
C GLY A 79 -3.05 -0.25 0.15
N GLN A 80 -3.78 -1.36 0.34
CA GLN A 80 -3.21 -2.71 0.20
C GLN A 80 -2.70 -2.96 -1.21
N MET A 81 -3.43 -2.54 -2.25
CA MET A 81 -3.00 -2.76 -3.64
C MET A 81 -1.74 -1.99 -4.00
N ILE A 82 -1.64 -0.72 -3.60
CA ILE A 82 -0.46 0.09 -3.91
C ILE A 82 0.78 -0.39 -3.14
N LEU A 83 0.63 -0.77 -1.86
CA LEU A 83 1.73 -1.35 -1.09
C LEU A 83 2.09 -2.76 -1.57
N GLY A 84 1.09 -3.57 -1.91
CA GLY A 84 1.28 -4.89 -2.50
C GLY A 84 2.08 -4.81 -3.81
N GLN A 85 1.80 -3.80 -4.64
CA GLN A 85 2.59 -3.55 -5.84
C GLN A 85 4.05 -3.17 -5.52
N ALA A 86 4.31 -2.35 -4.50
CA ALA A 86 5.67 -2.04 -4.06
C ALA A 86 6.41 -3.31 -3.57
N LEU A 87 5.73 -4.17 -2.81
CA LEU A 87 6.31 -5.45 -2.35
C LEU A 87 6.59 -6.42 -3.50
N ILE A 88 5.73 -6.46 -4.52
CA ILE A 88 6.00 -7.22 -5.76
C ILE A 88 7.27 -6.70 -6.43
N CYS A 89 7.41 -5.39 -6.61
CA CYS A 89 8.64 -4.81 -7.18
C CYS A 89 9.86 -5.17 -6.33
N ARG A 90 9.75 -5.04 -5.00
CA ARG A 90 10.84 -5.26 -4.04
C ARG A 90 11.37 -6.69 -4.01
N HIS A 91 10.48 -7.69 -4.12
CA HIS A 91 10.85 -9.10 -3.92
C HIS A 91 10.81 -9.94 -5.19
N LEU A 92 10.05 -9.54 -6.21
CA LEU A 92 9.89 -10.28 -7.46
C LEU A 92 10.36 -9.50 -8.70
N GLY A 93 10.42 -8.17 -8.61
CA GLY A 93 10.74 -7.26 -9.71
C GLY A 93 9.52 -6.84 -10.53
N ARG A 94 9.60 -5.66 -11.17
CA ARG A 94 8.51 -5.09 -12.01
C ARG A 94 8.13 -5.99 -13.20
N ASP A 95 9.10 -6.77 -13.70
CA ASP A 95 8.93 -7.67 -14.84
C ASP A 95 8.25 -8.99 -14.49
N TRP A 96 8.12 -9.31 -13.21
CA TRP A 96 7.42 -10.51 -12.78
C TRP A 96 5.95 -10.50 -13.24
N ARG A 97 5.47 -11.68 -13.63
CA ARG A 97 4.09 -11.95 -14.04
C ARG A 97 3.57 -13.18 -13.31
N TRP A 98 2.31 -13.12 -12.91
CA TRP A 98 1.55 -14.26 -12.42
C TRP A 98 1.14 -15.14 -13.60
N SER A 99 1.06 -16.44 -13.38
CA SER A 99 0.62 -17.40 -14.39
C SER A 99 -0.27 -18.46 -13.74
N PRO A 100 -1.52 -18.63 -14.20
CA PRO A 100 -2.41 -19.65 -13.66
C PRO A 100 -1.80 -21.06 -13.79
N GLY A 101 -2.04 -21.90 -12.78
CA GLY A 101 -1.60 -23.31 -12.80
C GLY A 101 -0.10 -23.54 -12.61
N GLN A 102 0.72 -22.48 -12.55
CA GLN A 102 2.14 -22.60 -12.23
C GLN A 102 2.38 -22.53 -10.72
N ARG A 103 3.41 -23.25 -10.26
CA ARG A 103 3.88 -23.12 -8.88
C ARG A 103 4.48 -21.73 -8.70
N GLN A 104 3.92 -20.97 -7.78
CA GLN A 104 4.39 -19.62 -7.49
C GLN A 104 5.66 -19.66 -6.64
N ARG A 105 6.47 -18.59 -6.76
CA ARG A 105 7.67 -18.38 -5.93
C ARG A 105 7.27 -18.21 -4.46
N ALA A 106 8.14 -18.59 -3.54
CA ALA A 106 7.85 -18.52 -2.10
C ALA A 106 7.60 -17.07 -1.66
N GLU A 107 8.35 -16.13 -2.25
CA GLU A 107 8.24 -14.69 -2.04
C GLU A 107 6.85 -14.17 -2.41
N TYR A 108 6.25 -14.64 -3.51
CA TYR A 108 4.88 -14.27 -3.88
C TYR A 108 3.86 -14.70 -2.82
N ILE A 109 4.01 -15.92 -2.30
CA ILE A 109 3.14 -16.44 -1.24
C ILE A 109 3.33 -15.64 0.05
N ASN A 110 4.56 -15.28 0.40
CA ASN A 110 4.85 -14.45 1.57
C ASN A 110 4.24 -13.05 1.45
N ILE A 111 4.32 -12.42 0.27
CA ILE A 111 3.66 -11.14 0.01
C ILE A 111 2.15 -11.29 0.21
N LEU A 112 1.52 -12.29 -0.41
CA LEU A 112 0.08 -12.52 -0.25
C LEU A 112 -0.32 -12.71 1.21
N ASN A 113 0.45 -13.51 1.95
CA ASN A 113 0.22 -13.78 3.36
C ASN A 113 0.23 -12.49 4.19
N ALA A 114 1.02 -11.48 3.83
CA ALA A 114 1.05 -10.21 4.54
C ALA A 114 -0.28 -9.41 4.44
N PHE A 115 -1.17 -9.74 3.49
CA PHE A 115 -2.45 -9.02 3.26
C PHE A 115 -3.70 -9.83 3.58
N ILE A 116 -3.59 -11.09 3.99
CA ILE A 116 -4.74 -11.93 4.35
C ILE A 116 -5.49 -11.28 5.51
N ASP A 117 -6.83 -11.33 5.49
CA ASP A 117 -7.73 -10.73 6.49
C ASP A 117 -7.71 -11.49 7.84
N LYS A 118 -6.54 -11.52 8.46
CA LYS A 118 -6.27 -12.07 9.79
C LYS A 118 -5.37 -11.11 10.55
N LYS A 119 -5.52 -11.07 11.88
CA LYS A 119 -4.78 -10.16 12.76
C LYS A 119 -3.26 -10.34 12.72
N ASP A 120 -2.78 -11.53 12.38
CA ASP A 120 -1.36 -11.89 12.29
C ASP A 120 -0.68 -11.44 10.99
N SER A 121 -1.45 -11.02 9.97
CA SER A 121 -0.87 -10.46 8.75
C SER A 121 -0.58 -8.97 8.89
N TYR A 122 0.66 -8.55 8.59
CA TYR A 122 1.17 -7.17 8.75
C TYR A 122 0.24 -6.09 8.19
N TYR A 123 -0.29 -6.31 6.99
CA TYR A 123 -1.09 -5.35 6.24
C TYR A 123 -2.53 -5.83 6.04
N SER A 124 -3.03 -6.67 6.95
CA SER A 124 -4.44 -7.08 6.96
C SER A 124 -5.38 -5.89 7.14
N ILE A 125 -6.65 -6.08 6.77
CA ILE A 125 -7.70 -5.09 7.06
C ILE A 125 -7.82 -4.81 8.56
N HIS A 126 -7.52 -5.80 9.41
CA HIS A 126 -7.48 -5.68 10.86
C HIS A 126 -6.42 -4.69 11.30
N GLN A 127 -5.17 -4.91 10.88
CA GLN A 127 -4.05 -4.07 11.27
C GLN A 127 -4.21 -2.64 10.73
N ILE A 128 -4.66 -2.47 9.48
CA ILE A 128 -4.90 -1.15 8.90
C ILE A 128 -6.00 -0.40 9.66
N ALA A 129 -7.14 -1.04 9.92
CA ALA A 129 -8.24 -0.40 10.62
C ALA A 129 -7.90 -0.07 12.08
N GLN A 130 -7.16 -0.95 12.76
CA GLN A 130 -6.73 -0.76 14.14
C GLN A 130 -5.68 0.35 14.26
N MET A 131 -4.68 0.37 13.37
CA MET A 131 -3.63 1.39 13.35
C MET A 131 -4.20 2.79 13.07
N GLY A 132 -5.23 2.90 12.23
CA GLY A 132 -5.86 4.19 11.98
C GLY A 132 -6.66 4.77 13.16
N VAL A 133 -6.91 4.01 14.23
CA VAL A 133 -7.38 4.58 15.50
C VAL A 133 -6.37 5.58 16.06
N GLY A 134 -5.07 5.29 15.91
CA GLY A 134 -3.99 6.24 16.24
C GLY A 134 -3.97 7.50 15.36
N GLU A 135 -4.59 7.45 14.17
CA GLU A 135 -4.79 8.58 13.27
C GLU A 135 -6.14 9.30 13.49
N GLY A 136 -6.83 8.99 14.60
CA GLY A 136 -8.14 9.57 14.92
C GLY A 136 -9.29 9.04 14.05
N LYS A 137 -9.15 7.86 13.44
CA LYS A 137 -10.22 7.19 12.70
C LYS A 137 -10.80 6.02 13.48
N SER A 138 -12.12 6.01 13.65
CA SER A 138 -12.81 4.86 14.22
C SER A 138 -12.80 3.67 13.24
N ILE A 139 -12.78 2.45 13.77
CA ILE A 139 -12.96 1.23 12.96
C ILE A 139 -14.32 1.32 12.25
N GLY A 140 -14.36 1.01 10.96
CA GLY A 140 -15.56 1.16 10.14
C GLY A 140 -15.69 2.52 9.44
N GLN A 141 -14.79 3.47 9.68
CA GLN A 141 -14.78 4.77 9.02
C GLN A 141 -14.00 4.75 7.71
N TRP A 142 -14.47 5.50 6.72
CA TRP A 142 -13.76 5.70 5.46
C TRP A 142 -12.51 6.56 5.64
N TYR A 143 -11.42 6.18 4.96
CA TYR A 143 -10.13 6.89 5.00
C TYR A 143 -9.94 7.73 3.74
N GLY A 144 -9.27 8.87 3.87
CA GLY A 144 -8.67 9.56 2.73
C GLY A 144 -7.29 9.00 2.38
N PRO A 145 -6.72 9.35 1.21
CA PRO A 145 -5.41 8.85 0.76
C PRO A 145 -4.27 9.12 1.75
N ASN A 146 -4.22 10.32 2.36
CA ASN A 146 -3.18 10.64 3.34
C ASN A 146 -3.25 9.73 4.57
N THR A 147 -4.44 9.54 5.13
CA THR A 147 -4.63 8.70 6.32
C THR A 147 -4.16 7.26 6.09
N VAL A 148 -4.54 6.64 4.95
CA VAL A 148 -4.09 5.28 4.65
C VAL A 148 -2.58 5.23 4.43
N ALA A 149 -1.98 6.25 3.79
CA ALA A 149 -0.53 6.31 3.62
C ALA A 149 0.23 6.38 4.96
N GLN A 150 -0.23 7.20 5.91
CA GLN A 150 0.36 7.29 7.24
C GLN A 150 0.23 5.97 8.02
N VAL A 151 -0.93 5.31 7.93
CA VAL A 151 -1.14 3.98 8.53
C VAL A 151 -0.18 2.95 7.95
N LEU A 152 -0.04 2.88 6.62
CA LEU A 152 0.88 1.94 5.97
C LEU A 152 2.34 2.23 6.34
N LYS A 153 2.70 3.51 6.50
CA LYS A 153 4.03 3.91 7.00
C LYS A 153 4.32 3.34 8.38
N LYS A 154 3.36 3.40 9.31
CA LYS A 154 3.50 2.83 10.66
C LYS A 154 3.57 1.31 10.63
N LEU A 155 2.75 0.65 9.81
CA LEU A 155 2.73 -0.81 9.69
C LEU A 155 4.01 -1.38 9.07
N ALA A 156 4.60 -0.68 8.09
CA ALA A 156 5.82 -1.12 7.41
C ALA A 156 7.02 -1.29 8.35
N VAL A 157 7.03 -0.60 9.50
CA VAL A 157 8.08 -0.73 10.53
C VAL A 157 8.17 -2.16 11.06
N PHE A 158 7.06 -2.89 11.13
CA PHE A 158 7.00 -4.25 11.67
C PHE A 158 7.39 -5.32 10.65
N ASP A 159 7.40 -4.99 9.36
CA ASP A 159 7.80 -5.90 8.28
C ASP A 159 9.32 -5.92 8.09
N SER A 160 9.98 -6.63 9.01
CA SER A 160 11.44 -6.81 9.01
C SER A 160 11.98 -7.61 7.82
N TRP A 161 11.11 -8.32 7.08
CA TRP A 161 11.48 -9.06 5.87
C TRP A 161 11.65 -8.11 4.69
N SER A 162 10.68 -7.22 4.48
CA SER A 162 10.71 -6.26 3.37
C SER A 162 11.60 -5.06 3.66
N ARG A 163 11.66 -4.63 4.93
CA ARG A 163 12.42 -3.45 5.40
C ARG A 163 12.11 -2.21 4.57
N LEU A 164 10.84 -1.95 4.30
CA LEU A 164 10.44 -0.77 3.54
C LEU A 164 10.44 0.46 4.43
N ALA A 165 11.18 1.48 4.04
CA ALA A 165 10.93 2.84 4.47
C ALA A 165 9.71 3.41 3.71
N VAL A 166 8.85 4.17 4.36
CA VAL A 166 7.70 4.80 3.70
C VAL A 166 7.74 6.29 4.01
N HIS A 167 7.88 7.10 2.97
CA HIS A 167 7.91 8.56 3.09
C HIS A 167 6.66 9.16 2.44
N VAL A 168 5.87 9.86 3.27
CA VAL A 168 4.66 10.57 2.83
C VAL A 168 5.00 12.04 2.75
N ALA A 169 5.20 12.57 1.53
CA ALA A 169 5.37 14.00 1.32
C ALA A 169 4.08 14.75 1.66
N MET A 170 4.24 15.86 2.36
CA MET A 170 3.18 16.80 2.72
C MET A 170 3.42 18.11 1.97
N ASP A 171 2.43 19.01 2.00
CA ASP A 171 2.54 20.36 1.45
C ASP A 171 2.94 20.42 -0.03
N ASN A 172 2.60 19.36 -0.78
CA ASN A 172 2.96 19.19 -2.19
C ASN A 172 4.46 19.40 -2.45
N THR A 173 5.31 19.08 -1.47
CA THR A 173 6.76 19.29 -1.55
C THR A 173 7.47 18.01 -1.17
N VAL A 174 8.40 17.60 -2.02
CA VAL A 174 9.28 16.45 -1.78
C VAL A 174 10.66 16.99 -1.45
N VAL A 175 11.11 16.75 -0.22
CA VAL A 175 12.42 17.18 0.26
C VAL A 175 13.41 16.02 0.13
N ILE A 176 14.40 16.18 -0.75
CA ILE A 176 15.37 15.12 -1.08
C ILE A 176 16.18 14.72 0.16
N GLU A 177 16.66 15.69 0.95
CA GLU A 177 17.41 15.42 2.19
C GLU A 177 16.61 14.58 3.20
N GLU A 178 15.30 14.78 3.32
CA GLU A 178 14.45 13.97 4.19
C GLU A 178 14.39 12.52 3.71
N ILE A 179 14.27 12.32 2.40
CA ILE A 179 14.26 10.99 1.79
C ILE A 179 15.61 10.31 1.96
N ILE A 180 16.73 11.00 1.71
CA ILE A 180 18.07 10.44 1.91
C ILE A 180 18.27 10.05 3.37
N THR A 181 17.85 10.90 4.32
CA THR A 181 17.96 10.62 5.76
C THR A 181 17.16 9.36 6.14
N VAL A 182 15.97 9.20 5.57
CA VAL A 182 15.15 8.00 5.75
C VAL A 182 15.74 6.78 5.02
N SER A 183 16.43 6.99 3.90
CA SER A 183 17.05 5.96 3.03
C SER A 183 18.37 5.40 3.57
N ILE A 184 18.90 5.94 4.67
CA ILE A 184 19.96 5.29 5.47
C ILE A 184 19.46 3.92 6.00
N MET A 185 18.14 3.67 5.95
CA MET A 185 17.52 2.36 6.00
C MET A 185 17.19 1.88 4.57
N PRO A 186 17.56 0.65 4.16
CA PRO A 186 17.53 0.25 2.75
C PRO A 186 16.09 0.09 2.22
N ASN A 187 15.78 0.72 1.09
CA ASN A 187 14.56 0.68 0.25
C ASN A 187 13.37 1.51 0.75
N PHE A 188 12.79 2.40 -0.07
CA PHE A 188 11.64 3.22 0.32
C PHE A 188 10.49 3.36 -0.71
N VAL A 189 9.27 3.59 -0.21
CA VAL A 189 8.06 3.92 -0.98
C VAL A 189 7.74 5.40 -0.77
N HIS A 190 7.64 6.14 -1.86
CA HIS A 190 7.17 7.52 -1.90
C HIS A 190 5.79 7.59 -2.57
N GLN A 191 5.10 8.74 -2.52
CA GLN A 191 3.75 8.97 -3.04
C GLN A 191 3.47 8.26 -4.40
N GLY A 192 2.98 7.02 -4.36
CA GLY A 192 2.78 6.17 -5.54
C GLY A 192 4.04 5.76 -6.33
N PHE A 193 5.24 6.05 -5.86
CA PHE A 193 6.52 5.68 -6.49
C PHE A 193 7.31 4.70 -5.61
N PHE A 194 8.04 3.79 -6.23
CA PHE A 194 8.90 2.82 -5.55
C PHE A 194 10.32 2.95 -6.09
N CYS A 195 11.28 3.19 -5.19
CA CYS A 195 12.71 3.23 -5.51
C CYS A 195 13.39 2.11 -4.72
N GLN A 196 14.00 1.14 -5.41
CA GLN A 196 14.69 0.04 -4.76
C GLN A 196 16.10 0.46 -4.34
N THR A 197 16.76 1.27 -5.14
CA THR A 197 18.12 1.77 -4.89
C THR A 197 18.17 3.30 -4.83
N GLU A 198 19.31 3.83 -4.37
CA GLU A 198 19.61 5.26 -4.48
C GLU A 198 19.66 5.71 -5.96
N ASP A 199 20.22 4.88 -6.84
CA ASP A 199 20.23 5.14 -8.28
C ASP A 199 18.80 5.27 -8.85
N ASP A 200 17.85 4.41 -8.43
CA ASP A 200 16.45 4.54 -8.85
C ASP A 200 15.83 5.87 -8.40
N PHE A 201 16.21 6.35 -7.21
CA PHE A 201 15.74 7.61 -6.67
C PHE A 201 16.35 8.82 -7.38
N ASP A 202 17.64 8.76 -7.71
CA ASP A 202 18.34 9.78 -8.48
C ASP A 202 17.74 9.89 -9.90
N ASP A 203 17.46 8.75 -10.53
CA ASP A 203 16.77 8.68 -11.81
C ASP A 203 15.36 9.27 -11.72
N TRP A 204 14.61 8.97 -10.65
CA TRP A 204 13.30 9.56 -10.40
C TRP A 204 13.40 11.09 -10.23
N CYS A 205 14.35 11.59 -9.43
CA CYS A 205 14.59 13.01 -9.25
C CYS A 205 14.90 13.71 -10.59
N ALA A 206 15.74 13.10 -11.42
CA ALA A 206 16.09 13.61 -12.74
C ALA A 206 14.86 13.67 -13.67
N GLN A 207 14.01 12.65 -13.64
CA GLN A 207 12.76 12.61 -14.42
C GLN A 207 11.76 13.68 -13.94
N ILE A 208 11.55 13.83 -12.62
CA ILE A 208 10.66 14.85 -12.08
C ILE A 208 11.16 16.25 -12.45
N ARG A 209 12.45 16.55 -12.29
CA ARG A 209 13.03 17.84 -12.72
C ARG A 209 12.81 18.11 -14.21
N LYS A 210 12.90 17.07 -15.05
CA LYS A 210 12.61 17.19 -16.49
C LYS A 210 11.14 17.50 -16.76
N VAL A 211 10.22 16.83 -16.05
CA VAL A 211 8.76 17.05 -16.20
C VAL A 211 8.35 18.43 -15.71
N SER A 212 8.88 18.88 -14.57
CA SER A 212 8.60 20.23 -14.04
C SER A 212 9.07 21.35 -14.97
N ASN A 213 10.08 21.09 -15.81
CA ASN A 213 10.55 22.02 -16.84
C ASN A 213 9.75 21.93 -18.16
N CYS A 214 8.92 20.91 -18.33
CA CYS A 214 8.00 20.78 -19.47
C CYS A 214 6.71 21.57 -19.19
N ARG A 215 6.09 22.12 -20.25
CA ARG A 215 4.95 23.04 -20.15
C ARG A 215 3.78 22.45 -19.33
N GLY A 216 3.67 22.87 -18.07
CA GLY A 216 2.59 22.52 -17.13
C GLY A 216 2.85 23.12 -15.75
N LEU A 217 1.80 23.30 -14.94
CA LEU A 217 1.96 23.60 -13.52
C LEU A 217 2.28 22.28 -12.80
N PRO A 218 3.43 22.15 -12.11
CA PRO A 218 3.76 20.92 -11.40
C PRO A 218 2.77 20.71 -10.25
N MET A 219 2.34 19.46 -10.04
CA MET A 219 1.44 19.11 -8.93
C MET A 219 2.15 19.12 -7.58
N PHE A 220 3.46 18.91 -7.58
CA PHE A 220 4.33 18.99 -6.41
C PHE A 220 5.71 19.51 -6.81
N GLU A 221 6.41 20.09 -5.85
CA GLU A 221 7.76 20.60 -6.01
C GLU A 221 8.79 19.61 -5.47
N LEU A 222 9.95 19.55 -6.11
CA LEU A 222 11.09 18.76 -5.65
C LEU A 222 12.18 19.74 -5.21
N VAL A 223 12.54 19.70 -3.92
CA VAL A 223 13.52 20.60 -3.31
C VAL A 223 14.64 19.79 -2.67
N ASP A 224 15.88 20.29 -2.76
CA ASP A 224 17.04 19.58 -2.20
C ASP A 224 16.98 19.57 -0.66
N SER A 225 16.67 20.71 -0.04
CA SER A 225 16.60 20.91 1.40
C SER A 225 15.30 21.60 1.82
N GLN A 226 14.89 21.40 3.08
CA GLN A 226 13.63 21.96 3.58
C GLN A 226 13.70 23.50 3.64
N PRO A 227 12.74 24.21 3.01
CA PRO A 227 12.70 25.67 3.09
C PRO A 227 12.45 26.13 4.53
N SER A 228 13.24 27.08 5.02
CA SER A 228 13.18 27.58 6.41
C SER A 228 11.83 28.16 6.85
N HIS A 229 10.92 28.43 5.91
CA HIS A 229 9.57 28.92 6.17
C HIS A 229 8.50 27.81 6.24
N LEU A 230 8.85 26.56 5.90
CA LEU A 230 7.98 25.37 5.95
C LEU A 230 8.34 24.46 7.13
N ILE A 231 8.92 25.00 8.19
CA ILE A 231 9.16 24.26 9.44
C ILE A 231 7.80 24.02 10.11
N THR A 232 7.09 23.01 9.65
CA THR A 232 5.87 22.51 10.28
C THR A 232 6.28 21.50 11.35
N ALA A 233 5.70 21.63 12.56
CA ALA A 233 6.10 20.91 13.77
C ALA A 233 5.98 19.37 13.71
N ASP A 234 5.48 18.81 12.61
CA ASP A 234 5.27 17.36 12.44
C ASP A 234 6.50 16.60 11.94
N VAL A 235 7.53 17.29 11.44
CA VAL A 235 8.77 16.65 10.93
C VAL A 235 9.70 16.17 12.07
N LEU A 236 9.54 16.69 13.29
CA LEU A 236 10.43 16.37 14.42
C LEU A 236 10.00 15.17 15.29
N ASN A 237 8.87 14.52 15.01
CA ASN A 237 8.39 13.36 15.78
C ASN A 237 8.58 12.02 15.05
N LEU A 238 9.74 11.83 14.38
CA LEU A 238 10.08 10.59 13.68
C LEU A 238 10.92 9.59 14.48
N THR A 239 11.08 9.79 15.79
CA THR A 239 11.45 8.67 16.66
C THR A 239 10.18 7.87 16.94
N PRO A 240 10.08 6.59 16.52
CA PRO A 240 9.09 5.71 17.12
C PRO A 240 9.39 5.71 18.60
N ASP A 241 8.47 6.23 19.40
CA ASP A 241 8.60 6.14 20.85
C ASP A 241 8.64 4.63 21.15
N PHE A 242 9.66 4.15 21.86
CA PHE A 242 9.84 2.72 22.16
C PHE A 242 8.56 2.11 22.79
N SER A 243 7.71 2.95 23.40
CA SER A 243 6.40 2.56 23.91
C SER A 243 5.39 2.10 22.84
N ASP A 244 5.44 2.59 21.60
CA ASP A 244 4.50 2.17 20.55
C ASP A 244 4.90 0.80 19.96
N SER A 245 6.20 0.50 19.89
CA SER A 245 6.70 -0.83 19.54
C SER A 245 6.35 -1.84 20.65
N ASP A 246 6.60 -1.50 21.92
CA ASP A 246 6.27 -2.36 23.07
C ASP A 246 4.75 -2.57 23.22
N ARG A 247 3.94 -1.55 22.91
CA ARG A 247 2.47 -1.69 22.91
C ARG A 247 2.02 -2.62 21.80
N LEU A 248 2.59 -2.53 20.59
CA LEU A 248 2.22 -3.41 19.47
C LEU A 248 2.78 -4.82 19.58
N GLU A 249 3.99 -5.03 20.08
CA GLU A 249 4.49 -6.37 20.41
C GLU A 249 3.58 -7.05 21.44
N ARG A 250 3.15 -6.33 22.48
CA ARG A 250 2.11 -6.82 23.41
C ARG A 250 0.74 -7.04 22.74
N PHE A 251 0.43 -6.36 21.63
CA PHE A 251 -0.79 -6.61 20.84
C PHE A 251 -0.64 -7.85 19.92
N PHE A 252 0.56 -8.18 19.46
CA PHE A 252 0.83 -9.45 18.77
C PHE A 252 0.88 -10.62 19.78
N ASP A 253 1.36 -10.38 21.00
CA ASP A 253 1.47 -11.33 22.11
C ASP A 253 0.18 -11.54 22.92
N SER A 254 -0.92 -10.83 22.63
CA SER A 254 -2.22 -11.18 23.22
C SER A 254 -2.76 -12.45 22.55
N GLU A 255 -2.05 -13.55 22.77
CA GLU A 255 -2.58 -14.90 22.71
C GLU A 255 -3.68 -14.99 23.77
N ASP A 256 -4.91 -15.21 23.32
CA ASP A 256 -5.94 -15.77 24.18
C ASP A 256 -5.48 -17.21 24.48
N GLU A 257 -4.70 -17.37 25.56
CA GLU A 257 -4.62 -18.60 26.32
C GLU A 257 -6.01 -18.94 26.87
N GLU A 258 -6.92 -19.44 26.04
CA GLU A 258 -8.08 -20.18 26.53
C GLU A 258 -8.58 -21.18 25.48
N PHE A 259 -7.89 -22.32 25.38
CA PHE A 259 -8.57 -23.57 25.07
C PHE A 259 -8.33 -24.52 26.23
N GLU A 260 -9.31 -24.57 27.14
CA GLU A 260 -9.50 -25.74 27.98
C GLU A 260 -9.66 -26.97 27.07
N ILE A 261 -8.70 -27.88 27.14
CA ILE A 261 -8.91 -29.25 26.69
C ILE A 261 -9.89 -29.88 27.67
N LEU A 262 -11.19 -29.83 27.36
CA LEU A 262 -12.15 -30.71 27.99
C LEU A 262 -11.97 -32.10 27.38
N SER A 263 -11.17 -32.91 28.07
CA SER A 263 -11.17 -34.36 27.94
C SER A 263 -12.52 -34.92 28.43
N LEU A 264 -13.29 -35.49 27.51
CA LEU A 264 -13.95 -36.82 27.58
C LEU A 264 -14.83 -37.05 26.34
#